data_AF-A0AAZ3P4Y4-F1
#
_entry.id   AF-A0AAZ3P4Y4-F1
#
_cell.length_a   1.000
_cell.length_b   1.000
_cell.length_c   1.000
_cell.angle_alpha   90.00
_cell.angle_beta   90.00
_cell.angle_gamma   90.00
#
_symmetry.space_group_name_H-M   'P 1'
#
loop_
_entity.id
_entity.type
_entity.pdbx_description
1 polymer ?
#
loop_
_entity_poly.entity_id
_entity_poly.type
_entity_poly.pdbx_seq_one_letter_code
_entity_poly.pdbx_strand_id
1 'polypeptide(L)'
;KRLWRGSFSRRSLSSEGGSSHLKTKRLRTWRCNVKIWPCGNPNPIKVQEVVDFEKLDDYAAVFQGHDVGYCCLGTTKAKAGADGFIRVDHDYVLKSAELAKAGGCSHFNLESSKGADKTSGFLYLKVKGQVEADIEPLGFERFSVYRPAVLMVDRQESRPTEWFFRKVLGPISSMFPTAMSIPIQSVTRAMVANTLIPAGDKVEILENKAIYDLGKAPEK
;
A
#
# COMPACT_ATOMS: atom_id res chain seq x y z
N LYS A 1 -4.40 -20.41 2.82
CA LYS A 1 -3.58 -19.26 2.37
C LYS A 1 -3.48 -18.25 3.51
N ARG A 2 -2.31 -17.96 4.07
CA ARG A 2 -2.13 -16.85 5.03
C ARG A 2 -1.87 -15.54 4.29
N LEU A 3 -2.53 -14.46 4.71
CA LEU A 3 -2.68 -13.19 3.99
C LEU A 3 -2.14 -12.03 4.83
N TRP A 4 -1.17 -11.29 4.33
CA TRP A 4 -0.58 -10.12 5.02
C TRP A 4 -1.13 -8.81 4.45
N ARG A 5 -1.47 -7.83 5.30
CA ARG A 5 -1.86 -6.47 4.91
C ARG A 5 -1.20 -5.42 5.79
N GLY A 6 -0.28 -4.63 5.22
CA GLY A 6 0.26 -3.43 5.88
C GLY A 6 -0.68 -2.23 5.75
N SER A 7 -0.95 -1.49 6.83
CA SER A 7 -1.68 -0.21 6.77
C SER A 7 -1.12 0.84 7.73
N PHE A 8 -0.96 2.06 7.22
CA PHE A 8 -0.42 3.21 7.95
C PHE A 8 -1.49 3.87 8.84
N SER A 9 -1.19 4.09 10.12
CA SER A 9 -2.04 4.86 11.05
C SER A 9 -1.15 5.67 12.00
N ARG A 10 -1.26 7.01 11.93
CA ARG A 10 -0.59 7.91 12.88
C ARG A 10 -1.44 7.99 14.15
N ARG A 11 -0.94 7.52 15.29
CA ARG A 11 -1.52 7.80 16.62
C ARG A 11 -0.55 8.69 17.41
N SER A 12 -1.02 9.86 17.85
CA SER A 12 -0.34 10.66 18.87
C SER A 12 -0.63 10.06 20.24
N LEU A 13 0.39 9.73 21.01
CA LEU A 13 0.23 9.38 22.42
C LEU A 13 -0.05 10.66 23.22
N SER A 14 -1.22 10.73 23.84
CA SER A 14 -1.46 11.57 25.02
C SER A 14 -0.90 10.83 26.24
N SER A 15 0.12 11.39 26.88
CA SER A 15 0.65 10.88 28.14
C SER A 15 -0.26 11.32 29.28
N GLU A 16 -0.88 10.38 29.98
CA GLU A 16 -1.37 10.60 31.33
C GLU A 16 -0.20 10.54 32.33
N GLY A 17 -0.08 11.57 33.17
CA GLY A 17 0.41 11.52 34.54
C GLY A 17 1.89 11.24 34.82
N GLY A 18 2.60 12.23 35.39
CA GLY A 18 3.79 11.96 36.21
C GLY A 18 4.90 13.01 36.13
N SER A 19 4.97 13.87 37.16
CA SER A 19 5.97 14.92 37.36
C SER A 19 7.41 14.40 37.42
N SER A 20 8.31 14.99 36.62
CA SER A 20 9.61 15.56 37.02
C SER A 20 10.58 15.64 35.82
N HIS A 21 11.44 16.66 35.86
CA HIS A 21 12.32 17.12 34.80
C HIS A 21 13.15 16.02 34.10
N LEU A 22 12.84 15.75 32.83
CA LEU A 22 13.81 15.36 31.79
C LEU A 22 13.21 15.70 30.42
N LYS A 23 13.83 16.64 29.71
CA LYS A 23 13.50 16.98 28.32
C LYS A 23 13.82 15.79 27.42
N THR A 24 12.88 14.86 27.26
CA THR A 24 13.00 13.74 26.32
C THR A 24 12.79 14.24 24.90
N LYS A 25 13.86 14.16 24.08
CA LYS A 25 13.81 14.27 22.62
C LYS A 25 12.65 13.43 22.11
N ARG A 26 11.72 14.07 21.40
CA ARG A 26 10.60 13.44 20.66
C ARG A 26 11.18 12.52 19.57
N LEU A 27 11.46 11.27 19.92
CA LEU A 27 11.74 10.22 18.94
C LEU A 27 10.43 9.97 18.17
N ARG A 28 10.41 10.34 16.89
CA ARG A 28 9.30 10.07 15.98
C ARG A 28 9.39 8.60 15.57
N THR A 29 8.90 7.69 16.41
CA THR A 29 8.75 6.27 16.03
C THR A 29 7.59 6.12 15.05
N TRP A 30 7.87 5.64 13.84
CA TRP A 30 6.89 5.40 12.80
C TRP A 30 6.24 4.03 13.01
N ARG A 31 5.20 3.97 13.85
CA ARG A 31 4.46 2.72 14.10
C ARG A 31 3.33 2.54 13.08
N CYS A 32 3.25 1.37 12.48
CA CYS A 32 2.12 0.96 11.66
C CYS A 32 1.60 -0.41 12.07
N ASN A 33 0.35 -0.66 11.67
CA ASN A 33 -0.34 -1.89 11.99
C ASN A 33 -0.18 -2.84 10.81
N VAL A 34 0.56 -3.93 11.03
CA VAL A 34 0.55 -5.10 10.16
C VAL A 34 -0.66 -5.94 10.57
N LYS A 35 -1.59 -6.21 9.66
CA LYS A 35 -2.74 -7.08 9.91
C LYS A 35 -2.57 -8.38 9.13
N ILE A 36 -2.55 -9.49 9.85
CA ILE A 36 -2.44 -10.84 9.28
C ILE A 36 -3.84 -11.49 9.28
N TRP A 37 -4.18 -12.13 8.17
CA TRP A 37 -5.43 -12.83 7.92
C TRP A 37 -5.16 -14.28 7.54
N PRO A 38 -5.49 -15.27 8.38
CA PRO A 38 -5.55 -16.65 7.94
C PRO A 38 -6.79 -16.88 7.05
N CYS A 39 -6.62 -17.30 5.80
CA CYS A 39 -7.73 -17.71 4.93
C CYS A 39 -8.13 -19.16 5.25
N GLY A 40 -9.43 -19.40 5.52
CA GLY A 40 -10.01 -20.72 5.78
C GLY A 40 -10.72 -20.89 7.13
N ASN A 41 -10.75 -19.87 7.99
CA ASN A 41 -11.45 -19.91 9.27
C ASN A 41 -12.70 -19.01 9.23
N PRO A 42 -13.91 -19.49 9.59
CA PRO A 42 -15.13 -18.67 9.67
C PRO A 42 -15.01 -17.49 10.65
N ASN A 43 -14.08 -17.56 11.61
CA ASN A 43 -13.67 -16.43 12.45
C ASN A 43 -12.16 -16.19 12.30
N PRO A 44 -11.70 -15.43 11.29
CA PRO A 44 -10.29 -15.16 11.12
C PRO A 44 -9.80 -14.30 12.29
N ILE A 45 -8.93 -14.89 13.12
CA ILE A 45 -8.23 -14.14 14.17
C ILE A 45 -7.37 -13.10 13.46
N LYS A 46 -7.77 -11.84 13.59
CA LYS A 46 -7.01 -10.70 13.08
C LYS A 46 -5.87 -10.44 14.05
N VAL A 47 -4.70 -10.96 13.73
CA VAL A 47 -3.49 -10.63 14.49
C VAL A 47 -2.99 -9.29 13.97
N GLN A 48 -2.90 -8.31 14.87
CA GLN A 48 -2.34 -7.01 14.57
C GLN A 48 -0.99 -6.89 15.25
N GLU A 49 0.07 -6.92 14.46
CA GLU A 49 1.43 -6.68 14.93
C GLU A 49 1.78 -5.21 14.72
N VAL A 50 2.36 -4.61 15.75
CA VAL A 50 2.86 -3.23 15.69
C VAL A 50 4.37 -3.31 15.50
N VAL A 51 4.81 -2.96 14.30
CA VAL A 51 6.23 -3.00 13.92
C VAL A 51 6.81 -1.59 13.86
N ASP A 52 8.11 -1.48 14.08
CA ASP A 52 8.88 -0.28 13.79
C ASP A 52 9.51 -0.41 12.40
N PHE A 53 9.09 0.44 11.46
CA PHE A 53 9.59 0.39 10.09
C PHE A 53 11.05 0.82 9.95
N GLU A 54 11.58 1.56 10.92
CA GLU A 54 12.99 1.95 10.95
C GLU A 54 13.92 0.77 11.30
N LYS A 55 13.35 -0.30 11.88
CA LYS A 55 14.06 -1.50 12.31
C LYS A 55 13.32 -2.76 11.86
N LEU A 56 12.84 -2.76 10.63
CA LEU A 56 11.95 -3.81 10.15
C LEU A 56 12.60 -5.21 10.16
N ASP A 57 13.94 -5.28 10.07
CA ASP A 57 14.71 -6.51 10.20
C ASP A 57 14.50 -7.21 11.55
N ASP A 58 14.34 -6.46 12.65
CA ASP A 58 14.05 -7.00 13.98
C ASP A 58 12.69 -7.72 14.04
N TYR A 59 11.82 -7.44 13.06
CA TYR A 59 10.48 -7.99 12.94
C TYR A 59 10.35 -9.00 11.79
N ALA A 60 11.47 -9.53 11.25
CA ALA A 60 11.44 -10.51 10.16
C ALA A 60 10.54 -11.72 10.43
N ALA A 61 10.44 -12.16 11.68
CA ALA A 61 9.56 -13.26 12.11
C ALA A 61 8.08 -13.00 11.78
N VAL A 62 7.64 -11.73 11.79
CA VAL A 62 6.24 -11.35 11.46
C VAL A 62 5.91 -11.66 10.00
N PHE A 63 6.90 -11.69 9.11
CA PHE A 63 6.74 -11.93 7.68
C PHE A 63 6.82 -13.42 7.29
N GLN A 64 7.14 -14.31 8.22
CA GLN A 64 7.34 -15.74 7.94
C GLN A 64 6.02 -16.52 7.84
N GLY A 65 5.95 -17.46 6.89
CA GLY A 65 4.87 -18.44 6.78
C GLY A 65 3.57 -17.91 6.16
N HIS A 66 3.63 -16.75 5.48
CA HIS A 66 2.51 -16.19 4.73
C HIS A 66 2.67 -16.51 3.25
N ASP A 67 1.61 -17.03 2.62
CA ASP A 67 1.62 -17.37 1.19
C ASP A 67 1.42 -16.13 0.31
N VAL A 68 0.61 -15.17 0.79
CA VAL A 68 0.20 -13.97 0.03
C VAL A 68 0.43 -12.71 0.85
N GLY A 69 1.10 -11.72 0.25
CA GLY A 69 1.29 -10.39 0.82
C GLY A 69 0.59 -9.28 0.04
N TYR A 70 -0.03 -8.32 0.74
CA TYR A 70 -0.58 -7.08 0.19
C TYR A 70 0.06 -5.85 0.84
N CYS A 71 0.75 -5.07 0.02
CA CYS A 71 1.31 -3.79 0.42
C CYS A 71 0.38 -2.64 -0.01
N CYS A 72 -0.31 -2.05 0.97
CA CYS A 72 -1.13 -0.84 0.81
C CYS A 72 -0.51 0.35 1.57
N LEU A 73 0.82 0.38 1.66
CA LEU A 73 1.55 1.47 2.31
C LEU A 73 1.61 2.68 1.38
N GLY A 74 1.37 3.85 1.96
CA GLY A 74 1.49 5.11 1.25
C GLY A 74 1.29 6.30 2.16
N THR A 75 2.10 7.32 1.97
CA THR A 75 1.97 8.64 2.59
C THR A 75 1.83 9.72 1.51
N THR A 76 1.70 10.97 1.93
CA THR A 76 1.74 12.10 1.00
C THR A 76 2.87 13.03 1.37
N LYS A 77 3.43 13.72 0.36
CA LYS A 77 4.43 14.79 0.58
C LYS A 77 3.93 15.83 1.58
N ALA A 78 2.64 16.13 1.60
CA ALA A 78 2.04 17.07 2.56
C ALA A 78 2.13 16.59 4.02
N LYS A 79 2.06 15.28 4.29
CA LYS A 79 2.09 14.72 5.65
C LYS A 79 3.51 14.36 6.13
N ALA A 80 4.42 14.03 5.21
CA ALA A 80 5.74 13.47 5.53
C ALA A 80 6.94 14.26 4.96
N GLY A 81 6.72 15.28 4.12
CA GLY A 81 7.78 15.90 3.34
C GLY A 81 8.20 15.05 2.14
N ALA A 82 9.17 15.52 1.35
CA ALA A 82 9.66 14.77 0.18
C ALA A 82 10.44 13.51 0.61
N ASP A 83 11.39 13.65 1.54
CA ASP A 83 12.22 12.54 2.00
C ASP A 83 11.41 11.51 2.77
N GLY A 84 10.48 11.96 3.63
CA GLY A 84 9.58 11.06 4.34
C GLY A 84 8.58 10.35 3.42
N PHE A 85 8.25 10.95 2.27
CA PHE A 85 7.46 10.27 1.23
C PHE A 85 8.27 9.17 0.55
N ILE A 86 9.51 9.44 0.13
CA ILE A 86 10.40 8.43 -0.44
C ILE A 86 10.59 7.29 0.57
N ARG A 87 10.94 7.60 1.82
CA ARG A 87 11.18 6.59 2.86
C ARG A 87 9.99 5.64 3.07
N VAL A 88 8.76 6.17 3.03
CA VAL A 88 7.55 5.36 3.26
C VAL A 88 7.08 4.63 2.01
N ASP A 89 7.01 5.31 0.86
CA ASP A 89 6.43 4.74 -0.37
C ASP A 89 7.46 3.92 -1.19
N HIS A 90 8.75 4.07 -0.89
CA HIS A 90 9.84 3.31 -1.50
C HIS A 90 10.49 2.36 -0.48
N ASP A 91 11.24 2.89 0.49
CA ASP A 91 12.16 2.10 1.30
C ASP A 91 11.41 1.08 2.17
N TYR A 92 10.36 1.51 2.86
CA TYR A 92 9.56 0.60 3.70
C TYR A 92 8.79 -0.44 2.89
N VAL A 93 8.38 -0.08 1.68
CA VAL A 93 7.67 -0.98 0.76
C VAL A 93 8.62 -2.05 0.23
N LEU A 94 9.78 -1.65 -0.27
CA LEU A 94 10.83 -2.55 -0.75
C LEU A 94 11.29 -3.47 0.37
N LYS A 95 11.60 -2.92 1.56
CA LYS A 95 12.04 -3.72 2.71
C LYS A 95 10.98 -4.72 3.17
N SER A 96 9.70 -4.33 3.16
CA SER A 96 8.61 -5.26 3.46
C SER A 96 8.51 -6.39 2.43
N ALA A 97 8.76 -6.09 1.15
CA ALA A 97 8.77 -7.09 0.09
C ALA A 97 9.95 -8.07 0.26
N GLU A 98 11.17 -7.57 0.54
CA GLU A 98 12.34 -8.41 0.83
C GLU A 98 12.06 -9.39 1.98
N LEU A 99 11.53 -8.90 3.10
CA LEU A 99 11.21 -9.72 4.26
C LEU A 99 10.07 -10.71 3.97
N ALA A 100 9.05 -10.30 3.20
CA ALA A 100 8.00 -11.20 2.77
C ALA A 100 8.55 -12.33 1.89
N LYS A 101 9.43 -12.01 0.94
CA LYS A 101 10.08 -13.01 0.07
C LYS A 101 10.93 -13.98 0.89
N ALA A 102 11.76 -13.46 1.78
CA ALA A 102 12.59 -14.27 2.69
C ALA A 102 11.72 -15.13 3.64
N GLY A 103 10.54 -14.65 4.01
CA GLY A 103 9.56 -15.35 4.83
C GLY A 103 8.76 -16.45 4.11
N GLY A 104 8.99 -16.65 2.80
CA GLY A 104 8.31 -17.69 2.00
C GLY A 104 7.05 -17.21 1.28
N CYS A 105 6.83 -15.90 1.16
CA CYS A 105 5.72 -15.37 0.37
C CYS A 105 5.89 -15.70 -1.12
N SER A 106 4.90 -16.39 -1.69
CA SER A 106 4.88 -16.76 -3.10
C SER A 106 4.21 -15.68 -3.95
N HIS A 107 3.13 -15.05 -3.45
CA HIS A 107 2.38 -14.02 -4.18
C HIS A 107 2.42 -12.66 -3.46
N PHE A 108 3.12 -11.69 -4.04
CA PHE A 108 3.16 -10.32 -3.53
C PHE A 108 2.27 -9.38 -4.36
N ASN A 109 1.49 -8.55 -3.68
CA ASN A 109 0.52 -7.62 -4.27
C ASN A 109 0.87 -6.20 -3.84
N LEU A 110 1.14 -5.32 -4.80
CA LEU A 110 1.55 -3.94 -4.56
C LEU A 110 0.46 -2.96 -5.04
N GLU A 111 -0.02 -2.11 -4.13
CA GLU A 111 -0.84 -0.95 -4.49
C GLU A 111 0.07 0.20 -4.95
N SER A 112 0.06 0.44 -6.27
CA SER A 112 0.76 1.54 -6.92
C SER A 112 -0.24 2.61 -7.38
N SER A 113 0.00 3.25 -8.52
CA SER A 113 -0.87 4.28 -9.08
C SER A 113 -0.82 4.32 -10.59
N LYS A 114 -1.91 4.73 -11.22
CA LYS A 114 -1.95 5.03 -12.64
C LYS A 114 -0.84 6.02 -13.03
N GLY A 115 -0.05 5.66 -14.03
CA GLY A 115 1.06 6.48 -14.53
C GLY A 115 2.36 6.37 -13.72
N ALA A 116 2.49 5.37 -12.84
CA ALA A 116 3.76 5.06 -12.19
C ALA A 116 4.86 4.81 -13.24
N ASP A 117 5.92 5.61 -13.16
CA ASP A 117 7.03 5.59 -14.11
C ASP A 117 8.29 6.13 -13.44
N LYS A 118 9.33 5.30 -13.36
CA LYS A 118 10.63 5.64 -12.75
C LYS A 118 11.36 6.78 -13.45
N THR A 119 11.00 7.09 -14.70
CA THR A 119 11.58 8.19 -15.48
C THR A 119 10.79 9.50 -15.36
N SER A 120 9.65 9.49 -14.67
CA SER A 120 8.79 10.65 -14.52
C SER A 120 9.49 11.81 -13.79
N GLY A 121 9.23 13.05 -14.23
CA GLY A 121 9.63 14.27 -13.52
C GLY A 121 8.82 14.53 -12.24
N PHE A 122 7.67 13.87 -12.07
CA PHE A 122 6.84 14.00 -10.87
C PHE A 122 7.28 13.01 -9.80
N LEU A 123 7.76 13.51 -8.66
CA LEU A 123 8.28 12.70 -7.55
C LEU A 123 7.35 11.54 -7.14
N TYR A 124 6.04 11.77 -7.11
CA TYR A 124 5.06 10.75 -6.75
C TYR A 124 5.07 9.55 -7.73
N LEU A 125 4.94 9.83 -9.03
CA LEU A 125 4.93 8.81 -10.08
C LEU A 125 6.30 8.14 -10.23
N LYS A 126 7.36 8.92 -10.04
CA LYS A 126 8.75 8.45 -10.01
C LYS A 126 8.97 7.42 -8.93
N VAL A 127 8.59 7.72 -7.69
CA VAL A 127 8.76 6.82 -6.53
C VAL A 127 7.93 5.55 -6.71
N LYS A 128 6.68 5.67 -7.16
CA LYS A 128 5.82 4.50 -7.42
C LYS A 128 6.36 3.62 -8.54
N GLY A 129 6.88 4.19 -9.63
CA GLY A 129 7.52 3.40 -10.69
C GLY A 129 8.87 2.81 -10.29
N GLN A 130 9.63 3.50 -9.43
CA GLN A 130 10.91 3.01 -8.93
C GLN A 130 10.71 1.78 -8.04
N VAL A 131 9.78 1.84 -7.09
CA VAL A 131 9.54 0.71 -6.17
C VAL A 131 8.96 -0.51 -6.89
N GLU A 132 8.16 -0.31 -7.95
CA GLU A 132 7.73 -1.41 -8.83
C GLU A 132 8.95 -2.11 -9.47
N ALA A 133 9.87 -1.33 -10.05
CA ALA A 133 11.06 -1.84 -10.72
C ALA A 133 12.05 -2.51 -9.77
N ASP A 134 12.10 -2.09 -8.50
CA ASP A 134 13.01 -2.64 -7.50
C ASP A 134 12.44 -3.91 -6.82
N ILE A 135 11.11 -4.07 -6.80
CA ILE A 135 10.47 -5.29 -6.28
C ILE A 135 10.44 -6.42 -7.32
N GLU A 136 10.30 -6.08 -8.60
CA GLU A 136 10.32 -7.06 -9.70
C GLU A 136 11.50 -8.07 -9.63
N PRO A 137 12.78 -7.65 -9.46
CA PRO A 137 13.92 -8.56 -9.39
C PRO A 137 13.96 -9.43 -8.13
N LEU A 138 13.12 -9.20 -7.12
CA LEU A 138 13.01 -10.09 -5.95
C LEU A 138 12.46 -11.47 -6.32
N GLY A 139 11.87 -11.60 -7.52
CA GLY A 139 11.53 -12.90 -8.11
C GLY A 139 10.45 -13.66 -7.34
N PHE A 140 9.39 -12.99 -6.91
CA PHE A 140 8.18 -13.66 -6.42
C PHE A 140 7.65 -14.67 -7.46
N GLU A 141 7.01 -15.74 -7.01
CA GLU A 141 6.34 -16.67 -7.94
C GLU A 141 5.24 -15.95 -8.71
N ARG A 142 4.57 -15.02 -8.03
CA ARG A 142 3.63 -14.09 -8.61
C ARG A 142 3.79 -12.70 -7.98
N PHE A 143 3.90 -11.67 -8.81
CA PHE A 143 3.94 -10.27 -8.40
C PHE A 143 2.84 -9.51 -9.12
N SER A 144 1.82 -9.06 -8.39
CA SER A 144 0.70 -8.30 -8.95
C SER A 144 0.79 -6.83 -8.54
N VAL A 145 0.89 -5.95 -9.53
CA VAL A 145 0.93 -4.51 -9.35
C VAL A 145 -0.41 -3.92 -9.77
N TYR A 146 -1.03 -3.16 -8.87
CA TYR A 146 -2.29 -2.49 -9.13
C TYR A 146 -2.03 -1.01 -9.35
N ARG A 147 -2.42 -0.48 -10.51
CA ARG A 147 -2.30 0.94 -10.87
C ARG A 147 -3.69 1.58 -10.95
N PRO A 148 -4.38 1.80 -9.81
CA PRO A 148 -5.68 2.44 -9.79
C PRO A 148 -5.56 3.91 -10.21
N ALA A 149 -6.64 4.45 -10.78
CA ALA A 149 -6.84 5.88 -10.89
C ALA A 149 -7.17 6.48 -9.51
N VAL A 150 -7.70 7.70 -9.46
CA VAL A 150 -7.96 8.39 -8.18
C VAL A 150 -8.96 7.58 -7.34
N LEU A 151 -8.56 7.22 -6.13
CA LEU A 151 -9.43 6.50 -5.20
C LEU A 151 -10.54 7.44 -4.70
N MET A 152 -11.80 7.07 -4.97
CA MET A 152 -12.96 7.72 -4.37
C MET A 152 -13.13 7.15 -2.98
N VAL A 153 -12.92 7.99 -1.97
CA VAL A 153 -13.11 7.62 -0.56
C VAL A 153 -13.88 8.73 0.14
N ASP A 154 -15.07 8.41 0.63
CA ASP A 154 -15.80 9.24 1.58
C ASP A 154 -15.06 9.21 2.93
N ARG A 155 -14.22 10.21 3.17
CA ARG A 155 -13.53 10.44 4.45
C ARG A 155 -13.81 11.86 4.90
N GLN A 156 -14.00 12.04 6.20
CA GLN A 156 -14.08 13.36 6.83
C GLN A 156 -12.74 14.13 6.82
N GLU A 157 -11.60 13.45 6.67
CA GLU A 157 -10.32 14.14 6.43
C GLU A 157 -10.24 14.54 4.96
N SER A 158 -10.52 15.81 4.67
CA SER A 158 -10.15 16.48 3.43
C SER A 158 -8.64 16.36 3.24
N ARG A 159 -8.23 15.37 2.44
CA ARG A 159 -6.84 15.30 1.99
C ARG A 159 -6.58 16.49 1.05
N PRO A 160 -5.32 16.95 0.93
CA PRO A 160 -4.91 17.88 -0.13
C PRO A 160 -5.00 17.25 -1.55
N THR A 161 -5.70 16.12 -1.70
CA THR A 161 -6.13 15.56 -2.97
C THR A 161 -6.93 16.58 -3.76
N GLU A 162 -7.68 17.48 -3.13
CA GLU A 162 -8.34 18.60 -3.83
C GLU A 162 -7.32 19.57 -4.45
N TRP A 163 -6.19 19.83 -3.78
CA TRP A 163 -5.13 20.69 -4.31
C TRP A 163 -4.35 20.02 -5.45
N PHE A 164 -4.00 18.74 -5.31
CA PHE A 164 -3.36 17.97 -6.39
C PHE A 164 -4.30 17.78 -7.58
N PHE A 165 -5.58 17.53 -7.33
CA PHE A 165 -6.65 17.42 -8.33
C PHE A 165 -6.85 18.72 -9.10
N ARG A 166 -6.96 19.87 -8.42
CA ARG A 166 -7.11 21.18 -9.08
C ARG A 166 -5.90 21.56 -9.93
N LYS A 167 -4.67 21.22 -9.50
CA LYS A 167 -3.45 21.60 -10.24
C LYS A 167 -3.07 20.66 -11.39
N VAL A 168 -3.36 19.36 -11.28
CA VAL A 168 -2.89 18.35 -12.25
C VAL A 168 -4.01 17.85 -13.16
N LEU A 169 -5.26 17.77 -12.67
CA LEU A 169 -6.38 17.14 -13.38
C LEU A 169 -7.52 18.10 -13.76
N GLY A 170 -7.50 19.35 -13.28
CA GLY A 170 -8.52 20.37 -13.58
C GLY A 170 -8.87 20.57 -15.07
N PRO A 171 -7.89 20.54 -16.00
CA PRO A 171 -8.19 20.64 -17.44
C PRO A 171 -8.67 19.32 -18.07
N ILE A 172 -8.38 18.18 -17.46
CA ILE A 172 -8.62 16.83 -18.02
C ILE A 172 -9.94 16.23 -17.49
N SER A 173 -10.43 16.72 -16.34
CA SER A 173 -11.61 16.19 -15.66
C SER A 173 -12.93 16.36 -16.40
N SER A 174 -13.01 17.32 -17.32
CA SER A 174 -14.23 17.58 -18.07
C SER A 174 -14.51 16.54 -19.17
N MET A 175 -13.54 15.67 -19.51
CA MET A 175 -13.64 14.87 -20.74
C MET A 175 -13.76 13.34 -20.50
N PHE A 176 -13.35 12.80 -19.33
CA PHE A 176 -13.41 11.34 -19.07
C PHE A 176 -13.64 10.97 -17.58
N PRO A 177 -14.88 11.00 -17.05
CA PRO A 177 -15.16 10.78 -15.63
C PRO A 177 -14.84 9.35 -15.10
N THR A 178 -14.98 8.32 -15.94
CA THR A 178 -14.72 6.91 -15.59
C THR A 178 -13.25 6.50 -15.69
N ALA A 179 -12.44 7.25 -16.44
CA ALA A 179 -11.01 6.97 -16.58
C ALA A 179 -10.16 7.51 -15.41
N MET A 180 -10.76 8.35 -14.56
CA MET A 180 -10.04 9.11 -13.54
C MET A 180 -10.33 8.69 -12.11
N SER A 181 -11.43 7.96 -11.85
CA SER A 181 -11.80 7.63 -10.47
C SER A 181 -12.25 6.18 -10.33
N ILE A 182 -11.89 5.54 -9.21
CA ILE A 182 -12.28 4.18 -8.89
C ILE A 182 -12.68 4.06 -7.40
N PRO A 183 -13.81 3.43 -7.08
CA PRO A 183 -14.17 3.16 -5.69
C PRO A 183 -13.14 2.24 -5.03
N ILE A 184 -12.74 2.53 -3.79
CA ILE A 184 -11.79 1.68 -3.04
C ILE A 184 -12.30 0.24 -2.84
N GLN A 185 -13.63 0.07 -2.81
CA GLN A 185 -14.29 -1.23 -2.73
C GLN A 185 -14.04 -2.06 -4.00
N SER A 186 -14.07 -1.43 -5.18
CA SER A 186 -13.78 -2.08 -6.45
C SER A 186 -12.31 -2.51 -6.51
N VAL A 187 -11.38 -1.66 -6.06
CA VAL A 187 -9.95 -2.02 -5.98
C VAL A 187 -9.74 -3.21 -5.04
N THR A 188 -10.35 -3.17 -3.84
CA THR A 188 -10.23 -4.25 -2.86
C THR A 188 -10.80 -5.56 -3.41
N ARG A 189 -11.95 -5.51 -4.08
CA ARG A 189 -12.55 -6.69 -4.73
C ARG A 189 -11.65 -7.24 -5.83
N ALA A 190 -11.11 -6.37 -6.68
CA ALA A 190 -10.20 -6.77 -7.74
C ALA A 190 -8.91 -7.43 -7.19
N MET A 191 -8.34 -6.89 -6.12
CA MET A 191 -7.17 -7.46 -5.46
C MET A 191 -7.46 -8.88 -4.93
N VAL A 192 -8.59 -9.06 -4.24
CA VAL A 192 -9.00 -10.38 -3.73
C VAL A 192 -9.33 -11.35 -4.87
N ALA A 193 -10.08 -10.90 -5.88
CA ALA A 193 -10.44 -11.73 -7.03
C ALA A 193 -9.19 -12.20 -7.79
N ASN A 194 -8.23 -11.31 -8.04
CA ASN A 194 -7.00 -11.66 -8.76
C ASN A 194 -6.19 -12.75 -8.03
N THR A 195 -6.16 -12.72 -6.70
CA THR A 195 -5.47 -13.74 -5.88
C THR A 195 -6.12 -15.12 -5.93
N LEU A 196 -7.41 -15.20 -6.28
CA LEU A 196 -8.13 -16.45 -6.47
C LEU A 196 -7.97 -17.02 -7.87
N ILE A 197 -7.69 -16.17 -8.86
CA ILE A 197 -7.40 -16.59 -10.23
C ILE A 197 -6.04 -17.33 -10.24
N PRO A 198 -5.91 -18.51 -10.89
CA PRO A 198 -4.64 -19.20 -11.04
C PRO A 198 -3.57 -18.29 -11.66
N ALA A 199 -2.33 -18.43 -11.20
CA ALA A 199 -1.23 -17.62 -11.72
C ALA A 199 -1.01 -17.92 -13.21
N GLY A 200 -1.05 -16.88 -14.04
CA GLY A 200 -0.61 -16.93 -15.43
C GLY A 200 0.85 -16.50 -15.53
N ASP A 201 1.06 -15.18 -15.46
CA ASP A 201 2.39 -14.57 -15.54
C ASP A 201 3.04 -14.40 -14.15
N LYS A 202 4.38 -14.37 -14.13
CA LYS A 202 5.15 -14.06 -12.91
C LYS A 202 4.94 -12.63 -12.44
N VAL A 203 4.75 -11.69 -13.37
CA VAL A 203 4.51 -10.27 -13.09
C VAL A 203 3.25 -9.82 -13.81
N GLU A 204 2.29 -9.30 -13.07
CA GLU A 204 0.99 -8.85 -13.58
C GLU A 204 0.81 -7.37 -13.25
N ILE A 205 0.63 -6.52 -14.26
CA ILE A 205 0.33 -5.10 -14.06
C ILE A 205 -1.13 -4.84 -14.44
N LEU A 206 -1.95 -4.55 -13.44
CA LEU A 206 -3.37 -4.25 -13.61
C LEU A 206 -3.59 -2.75 -13.63
N GLU A 207 -3.80 -2.21 -14.83
CA GLU A 207 -4.21 -0.82 -15.02
C GLU A 207 -5.67 -0.59 -14.59
N ASN A 208 -6.05 0.68 -14.40
CA ASN A 208 -7.36 1.06 -13.86
C ASN A 208 -8.57 0.35 -14.51
N LYS A 209 -8.55 0.13 -15.83
CA LYS A 209 -9.64 -0.58 -16.52
C LYS A 209 -9.74 -2.03 -16.08
N ALA A 210 -8.62 -2.75 -16.00
CA ALA A 210 -8.58 -4.13 -15.56
C ALA A 210 -9.02 -4.27 -14.10
N ILE A 211 -8.60 -3.33 -13.23
CA ILE A 211 -9.05 -3.26 -11.84
C ILE A 211 -10.57 -3.06 -11.78
N TYR A 212 -11.12 -2.15 -12.60
CA TYR A 212 -12.56 -1.91 -12.64
C TYR A 212 -13.33 -3.15 -13.11
N ASP A 213 -12.87 -3.80 -14.19
CA ASP A 213 -13.52 -4.97 -14.76
C ASP A 213 -13.49 -6.17 -13.80
N LEU A 214 -12.39 -6.40 -13.08
CA LEU A 214 -12.30 -7.42 -12.01
C LEU A 214 -13.09 -7.05 -10.74
N GLY A 215 -13.24 -5.75 -10.47
CA GLY A 215 -13.91 -5.23 -9.29
C GLY A 215 -15.43 -5.10 -9.42
N LYS A 216 -15.98 -5.28 -10.64
CA LYS A 216 -17.43 -5.35 -10.88
C LYS A 216 -18.01 -6.52 -10.07
N ALA A 217 -19.11 -6.26 -9.38
CA ALA A 217 -19.91 -7.36 -8.85
C ALA A 217 -20.41 -8.21 -10.03
N PRO A 218 -20.53 -9.54 -9.89
CA PRO A 218 -21.22 -10.32 -10.89
C PRO A 218 -22.61 -9.69 -11.11
N GLU A 219 -22.96 -9.38 -12.36
CA GLU A 219 -24.32 -8.99 -12.69
C GLU A 219 -25.25 -10.08 -12.17
N LYS A 220 -26.23 -9.68 -11.37
CA LYS A 220 -27.24 -10.59 -10.81
C LYS A 220 -28.17 -11.09 -11.89
#